data_AF-A0A8H3E455-F1
#
_entry.id   AF-A0A8H3E455-F1
#
_cell.length_a   1.000
_cell.length_b   1.000
_cell.length_c   1.000
_cell.angle_alpha   90.00
_cell.angle_beta   90.00
_cell.angle_gamma   90.00
#
_symmetry.space_group_name_H-M   'P 1'
#
loop_
_entity.id
_entity.type
_entity.pdbx_description
1 polymer ?
#
loop_
_entity_poly.entity_id
_entity_poly.type
_entity_poly.pdbx_seq_one_letter_code
_entity_poly.pdbx_strand_id
1 'polypeptide(L)'
;MQRRKSQVSVEISYNPLSKHDDNKASVSTHAGRKTPKARPSLMMVSVEIPVKGSSSRSKNKVQDQNVEPTPEPKDRVLKRKRSASDIINNGVMDTKKRGPEQSNKKSSAREKPTEVVVTLPQPKWIPIPTDVSYEEIMLRMQLREFLARFQPLMKLPQVHLDTLSRMSAPISRYIPKATLKPALLALVDLVGADAAPKIRQGCQTTLGYIRVAKGDLTTTWDALAELRRTCYPEMPNPDHPPADDIGIDDNEDDNEEQGRVTRRASRLARASQPSLPPKDSSLDYQLVCGGQFLPILVFLAELALQTPSVRADIDDGLRNLSVAAHKTHASKLAEEKSRWSDQRQEFTKMLAALQSTRSQEVEAANSQGTHSRGSSTTVKIKELKSKRKVAEADHQRIIRKLSIAYNLELRACAGRGTYIGSDISGRQYFALSLAPKSTHSGNRWEYWSTFVFCWGAKADGMKPRWYGFDNSSEIRLLAGSLEPNTEQASATTKEKDPLVRSLLVYADFLDDRIKN
;
A
#
# COMPACT_ATOMS: atom_id res chain seq x y z
N MET A 1 -2.07 7.13 45.10
CA MET A 1 -1.44 6.93 43.76
C MET A 1 -2.53 7.01 42.70
N GLN A 2 -2.62 8.13 41.98
CA GLN A 2 -3.51 8.26 40.82
C GLN A 2 -2.95 7.43 39.67
N ARG A 3 -3.70 6.43 39.21
CA ARG A 3 -3.36 5.68 37.99
C ARG A 3 -3.57 6.60 36.79
N ARG A 4 -2.51 6.89 36.03
CA ARG A 4 -2.62 7.60 34.76
C ARG A 4 -3.32 6.67 33.76
N LYS A 5 -4.49 7.08 33.28
CA LYS A 5 -5.18 6.45 32.16
C LYS A 5 -4.60 7.00 30.86
N SER A 6 -4.23 6.13 29.93
CA SER A 6 -3.85 6.50 28.57
C SER A 6 -5.06 6.26 27.68
N GLN A 7 -5.64 7.31 27.10
CA GLN A 7 -6.71 7.20 26.12
C GLN A 7 -6.09 7.35 24.73
N VAL A 8 -6.33 6.38 23.84
CA VAL A 8 -5.96 6.46 22.42
C VAL A 8 -7.25 6.62 21.64
N SER A 9 -7.38 7.72 20.91
CA SER A 9 -8.53 8.01 20.05
C SER A 9 -8.18 7.63 18.62
N VAL A 10 -8.99 6.79 17.98
CA VAL A 10 -8.87 6.44 16.57
C VAL A 10 -10.10 6.99 15.85
N GLU A 11 -9.88 7.87 14.88
CA GLU A 11 -10.93 8.46 14.05
C GLU A 11 -11.21 7.53 12.86
N ILE A 12 -12.46 7.05 12.74
CA ILE A 12 -12.91 6.24 11.61
C ILE A 12 -13.99 7.04 10.89
N SER A 13 -13.71 7.41 9.64
CA SER A 13 -14.70 8.08 8.79
C SER A 13 -15.78 7.07 8.37
N TYR A 14 -16.99 7.25 8.89
CA TYR A 14 -18.16 6.49 8.48
C TYR A 14 -19.03 7.37 7.58
N ASN A 15 -19.27 6.96 6.33
CA ASN A 15 -20.38 7.49 5.54
C ASN A 15 -21.60 6.61 5.83
N PRO A 16 -22.64 7.10 6.55
CA PRO A 16 -23.85 6.32 6.73
C PRO A 16 -24.63 6.26 5.41
N LEU A 17 -24.86 5.05 4.92
CA LEU A 17 -25.95 4.77 3.99
C LEU A 17 -27.28 5.05 4.70
N SER A 18 -28.16 5.74 3.96
CA SER A 18 -29.51 6.16 4.34
C SER A 18 -30.27 5.09 5.15
N LYS A 19 -30.66 5.42 6.38
CA LYS A 19 -31.68 4.65 7.11
C LYS A 19 -33.05 5.07 6.60
N HIS A 20 -33.74 4.17 5.90
CA HIS A 20 -35.15 4.32 5.59
C HIS A 20 -35.95 3.61 6.69
N ASP A 21 -36.70 4.38 7.49
CA ASP A 21 -37.69 3.84 8.43
C ASP A 21 -38.98 3.59 7.67
N ASP A 22 -39.32 2.32 7.46
CA ASP A 22 -40.64 1.91 7.00
C ASP A 22 -41.56 1.71 8.21
N ASN A 23 -42.44 2.68 8.46
CA ASN A 23 -43.83 2.47 8.89
C ASN A 23 -44.54 3.81 9.15
N LYS A 24 -45.42 4.22 8.22
CA LYS A 24 -46.81 4.65 8.49
C LYS A 24 -47.53 5.10 7.22
N ALA A 25 -48.76 4.62 7.06
CA ALA A 25 -49.67 4.93 5.97
C ALA A 25 -50.25 6.37 6.04
N SER A 26 -50.30 6.98 4.84
CA SER A 26 -51.16 8.05 4.27
C SER A 26 -51.92 9.05 5.16
N VAL A 27 -51.76 10.36 4.89
CA VAL A 27 -52.77 11.28 4.27
C VAL A 27 -52.10 12.63 3.85
N SER A 28 -52.48 13.12 2.67
CA SER A 28 -52.41 14.49 2.06
C SER A 28 -52.09 15.67 3.02
N THR A 29 -51.32 16.73 2.70
CA THR A 29 -51.51 17.77 1.67
C THR A 29 -50.30 18.76 1.67
N HIS A 30 -50.05 19.45 0.56
CA HIS A 30 -49.16 20.62 0.30
C HIS A 30 -48.47 21.37 1.47
N ALA A 31 -47.14 21.60 1.35
CA ALA A 31 -46.48 22.92 1.31
C ALA A 31 -44.94 22.78 1.38
N GLY A 32 -44.22 23.60 0.60
CA GLY A 32 -42.76 23.56 0.48
C GLY A 32 -42.02 23.83 1.80
N ARG A 33 -41.02 23.00 2.10
CA ARG A 33 -40.11 23.21 3.23
C ARG A 33 -38.66 22.90 2.84
N LYS A 34 -37.78 23.86 3.14
CA LYS A 34 -36.33 23.82 2.94
C LYS A 34 -35.71 22.64 3.71
N THR A 35 -34.85 21.87 3.04
CA THR A 35 -34.07 20.77 3.63
C THR A 35 -33.04 21.29 4.64
N PRO A 36 -32.95 20.74 5.86
CA PRO A 36 -31.88 21.07 6.79
C PRO A 36 -30.57 20.37 6.38
N LYS A 37 -29.46 21.11 6.37
CA LYS A 37 -28.11 20.54 6.26
C LYS A 37 -27.84 19.65 7.48
N ALA A 38 -27.87 18.33 7.29
CA ALA A 38 -27.42 17.38 8.29
C ALA A 38 -25.91 17.54 8.53
N ARG A 39 -25.51 17.80 9.77
CA ARG A 39 -24.10 17.70 10.19
C ARG A 39 -23.75 16.21 10.38
N PRO A 40 -22.55 15.77 9.97
CA PRO A 40 -22.10 14.41 10.22
C PRO A 40 -22.02 14.15 11.73
N SER A 41 -22.62 13.05 12.17
CA SER A 41 -22.57 12.57 13.55
C SER A 41 -21.26 11.82 13.78
N LEU A 42 -20.40 12.38 14.62
CA LEU A 42 -19.11 11.82 15.02
C LEU A 42 -19.33 10.73 16.08
N MET A 43 -19.07 9.46 15.76
CA MET A 43 -19.02 8.39 16.77
C MET A 43 -17.57 8.20 17.24
N MET A 44 -17.32 8.54 18.51
CA MET A 44 -16.04 8.28 19.18
C MET A 44 -16.09 6.92 19.86
N VAL A 45 -15.33 5.95 19.34
CA VAL A 45 -15.13 4.67 20.03
C VAL A 45 -13.92 4.83 20.97
N SER A 46 -14.17 4.84 22.28
CA SER A 46 -13.13 4.86 23.30
C SER A 46 -12.79 3.43 23.71
N VAL A 47 -11.55 3.00 23.47
CA VAL A 47 -11.04 1.70 23.94
C VAL A 47 -10.17 1.93 25.17
N GLU A 48 -10.62 1.49 26.35
CA GLU A 48 -9.81 1.49 27.56
C GLU A 48 -8.83 0.29 27.53
N ILE A 49 -7.53 0.56 27.47
CA ILE A 49 -6.49 -0.47 27.55
C ILE A 49 -6.01 -0.58 29.00
N PRO A 50 -6.23 -1.70 29.71
CA PRO A 50 -5.70 -1.89 31.04
C PRO A 50 -4.19 -2.11 30.99
N VAL A 51 -3.43 -1.10 31.42
CA VAL A 51 -1.97 -1.24 31.64
C VAL A 51 -1.74 -2.10 32.89
N LYS A 52 -1.40 -3.38 32.70
CA LYS A 52 -0.89 -4.24 33.78
C LYS A 52 0.48 -3.70 34.21
N GLY A 53 0.51 -2.99 35.34
CA GLY A 53 1.76 -2.64 36.01
C GLY A 53 2.46 -3.91 36.51
N SER A 54 3.62 -4.21 35.93
CA SER A 54 4.55 -5.20 36.44
C SER A 54 5.09 -4.71 37.79
N SER A 55 4.65 -5.35 38.87
CA SER A 55 5.17 -5.15 40.22
C SER A 55 6.22 -6.22 40.48
N SER A 56 7.49 -5.91 40.20
CA SER A 56 8.62 -6.71 40.67
C SER A 56 9.16 -6.09 41.95
N ARG A 57 8.81 -6.73 43.07
CA ARG A 57 9.25 -6.42 44.42
C ARG A 57 10.60 -7.12 44.66
N SER A 58 11.70 -6.38 44.68
CA SER A 58 12.96 -6.87 45.26
C SER A 58 13.56 -5.79 46.16
N LYS A 59 13.52 -6.07 47.47
CA LYS A 59 14.24 -5.34 48.52
C LYS A 59 15.74 -5.53 48.28
N ASN A 60 16.50 -4.44 48.26
CA ASN A 60 17.71 -4.33 49.07
C ASN A 60 18.03 -2.86 49.31
N LYS A 61 18.16 -2.57 50.60
CA LYS A 61 18.42 -1.28 51.23
C LYS A 61 19.91 -1.24 51.53
N VAL A 62 20.67 -0.45 50.79
CA VAL A 62 21.93 0.13 51.29
C VAL A 62 21.92 1.59 50.89
N GLN A 63 22.16 2.40 51.90
CA GLN A 63 22.03 3.83 51.99
C GLN A 63 23.44 4.39 51.83
N ASP A 64 23.68 5.20 50.80
CA ASP A 64 24.78 6.15 50.81
C ASP A 64 24.29 7.47 50.25
N GLN A 65 24.36 8.48 51.13
CA GLN A 65 24.11 9.87 50.84
C GLN A 65 25.35 10.42 50.14
N ASN A 66 25.20 10.94 48.92
CA ASN A 66 26.06 12.03 48.49
C ASN A 66 25.26 12.96 47.56
N VAL A 67 25.00 14.13 48.11
CA VAL A 67 24.35 15.27 47.46
C VAL A 67 25.46 16.04 46.73
N GLU A 68 25.36 16.19 45.42
CA GLU A 68 26.16 17.14 44.66
C GLU A 68 25.23 18.09 43.89
N PRO A 69 25.47 19.42 43.93
CA PRO A 69 24.47 20.42 43.57
C PRO A 69 24.46 20.76 42.07
N THR A 70 23.27 21.01 41.57
CA THR A 70 22.98 21.66 40.28
C THR A 70 23.54 23.08 40.24
N PRO A 71 24.29 23.49 39.19
CA PRO A 71 24.51 24.89 38.90
C PRO A 71 23.61 25.40 37.75
N GLU A 72 23.01 26.56 38.00
CA GLU A 72 22.23 27.38 37.07
C GLU A 72 23.02 27.85 35.82
N PRO A 73 22.33 28.20 34.72
CA PRO A 73 22.99 28.64 33.49
C PRO A 73 23.42 30.11 33.58
N LYS A 74 24.73 30.37 33.48
CA LYS A 74 25.28 31.71 33.25
C LYS A 74 25.43 31.99 31.77
N ASP A 75 24.68 32.99 31.32
CA ASP A 75 24.90 33.71 30.07
C ASP A 75 26.32 34.27 29.99
N ARG A 76 27.06 33.86 28.96
CA ARG A 76 28.24 34.59 28.48
C ARG A 76 28.21 34.71 26.96
N VAL A 77 27.73 35.86 26.53
CA VAL A 77 28.04 36.50 25.25
C VAL A 77 29.56 36.67 25.15
N LEU A 78 30.20 35.93 24.23
CA LEU A 78 31.56 36.25 23.80
C LEU A 78 31.69 36.23 22.28
N LYS A 79 31.97 37.44 21.81
CA LYS A 79 32.35 37.91 20.46
C LYS A 79 33.35 36.97 19.79
N ARG A 80 33.01 36.45 18.61
CA ARG A 80 34.00 35.85 17.69
C ARG A 80 34.39 36.88 16.63
N LYS A 81 35.60 37.41 16.77
CA LYS A 81 36.27 38.29 15.80
C LYS A 81 36.57 37.51 14.51
N ARG A 82 36.37 38.19 13.39
CA ARG A 82 36.89 37.85 12.05
C ARG A 82 38.40 38.12 12.01
N SER A 83 39.14 37.18 11.43
CA SER A 83 40.46 37.40 10.80
C SER A 83 40.50 36.42 9.61
N ALA A 84 40.34 36.87 8.37
CA ALA A 84 41.38 37.49 7.52
C ALA A 84 42.59 36.57 7.36
N SER A 85 42.59 35.86 6.23
CA SER A 85 43.65 34.99 5.75
C SER A 85 44.62 35.79 4.90
N ASP A 86 45.85 35.97 5.39
CA ASP A 86 46.97 36.45 4.58
C ASP A 86 47.67 35.25 3.92
N ILE A 87 47.69 35.27 2.59
CA ILE A 87 48.52 34.40 1.74
C ILE A 87 49.71 35.25 1.33
N ILE A 88 50.88 34.93 1.88
CA ILE A 88 52.18 35.42 1.41
C ILE A 88 52.94 34.19 0.93
N ASN A 89 53.25 34.14 -0.37
CA ASN A 89 54.38 33.38 -0.87
C ASN A 89 54.99 34.13 -2.07
N ASN A 90 56.19 34.66 -1.85
CA ASN A 90 57.07 35.25 -2.85
C ASN A 90 58.25 34.31 -3.12
N GLY A 91 58.72 34.32 -4.36
CA GLY A 91 59.97 33.73 -4.85
C GLY A 91 59.83 33.49 -6.36
N VAL A 92 60.01 34.49 -7.25
CA VAL A 92 61.25 35.15 -7.72
C VAL A 92 62.22 34.17 -8.41
N MET A 93 62.62 34.52 -9.65
CA MET A 93 63.06 33.61 -10.72
C MET A 93 63.00 34.29 -12.10
N ASP A 94 63.77 35.36 -12.29
CA ASP A 94 63.93 36.24 -13.47
C ASP A 94 64.24 35.57 -14.83
N THR A 95 63.72 36.10 -15.94
CA THR A 95 64.50 36.77 -17.03
C THR A 95 63.67 37.16 -18.28
N LYS A 96 63.40 38.47 -18.39
CA LYS A 96 63.76 39.35 -19.52
C LYS A 96 63.56 38.88 -20.98
N LYS A 97 62.52 39.38 -21.66
CA LYS A 97 62.70 40.10 -22.96
C LYS A 97 61.53 41.04 -23.29
N ARG A 98 61.92 42.12 -23.96
CA ARG A 98 61.33 43.46 -24.08
C ARG A 98 60.55 43.59 -25.39
N GLY A 99 59.45 44.34 -25.42
CA GLY A 99 58.80 44.80 -26.65
C GLY A 99 57.43 45.47 -26.40
N PRO A 100 57.25 46.77 -26.69
CA PRO A 100 56.03 47.53 -26.40
C PRO A 100 55.13 47.67 -27.63
N GLU A 101 53.82 47.86 -27.40
CA GLU A 101 52.85 48.69 -28.16
C GLU A 101 51.43 48.15 -27.92
N GLN A 102 50.64 48.85 -27.11
CA GLN A 102 49.62 49.82 -27.54
C GLN A 102 48.30 49.19 -27.97
N SER A 103 47.29 49.51 -27.16
CA SER A 103 45.90 49.78 -27.53
C SER A 103 45.17 48.77 -28.42
N ASN A 104 44.18 48.08 -27.84
CA ASN A 104 42.79 48.43 -28.15
C ASN A 104 41.79 47.83 -27.16
N LYS A 105 41.02 48.72 -26.55
CA LYS A 105 39.77 48.41 -25.86
C LYS A 105 38.78 47.88 -26.90
N LYS A 106 38.47 46.59 -26.85
CA LYS A 106 37.23 46.05 -27.44
C LYS A 106 36.53 45.26 -26.35
N SER A 107 35.44 45.83 -25.85
CA SER A 107 34.54 45.21 -24.89
C SER A 107 33.96 43.94 -25.51
N SER A 108 34.58 42.81 -25.18
CA SER A 108 34.00 41.48 -25.39
C SER A 108 32.80 41.36 -24.48
N ALA A 109 31.60 41.56 -25.05
CA ALA A 109 30.35 41.17 -24.43
C ALA A 109 30.47 39.68 -24.07
N ARG A 110 30.68 39.42 -22.78
CA ARG A 110 30.74 38.08 -22.22
C ARG A 110 29.31 37.54 -22.32
N GLU A 111 29.03 36.77 -23.36
CA GLU A 111 27.78 36.01 -23.48
C GLU A 111 27.55 35.30 -22.15
N LYS A 112 26.49 35.69 -21.44
CA LYS A 112 26.02 34.95 -20.27
C LYS A 112 25.81 33.52 -20.76
N PRO A 113 26.46 32.51 -20.16
CA PRO A 113 26.19 31.12 -20.50
C PRO A 113 24.69 30.94 -20.39
N THR A 114 24.04 30.62 -21.51
CA THR A 114 22.63 30.20 -21.50
C THR A 114 22.61 28.98 -20.60
N GLU A 115 22.11 29.16 -19.38
CA GLU A 115 21.98 28.10 -18.39
C GLU A 115 21.11 27.03 -19.04
N VAL A 116 21.75 25.93 -19.44
CA VAL A 116 21.07 24.80 -20.04
C VAL A 116 20.17 24.27 -18.93
N VAL A 117 18.89 24.62 -18.99
CA VAL A 117 17.86 24.14 -18.07
C VAL A 117 17.81 22.63 -18.26
N VAL A 118 18.47 21.90 -17.37
CA VAL A 118 18.41 20.44 -17.34
C VAL A 118 16.98 20.09 -16.94
N THR A 119 16.17 19.72 -17.93
CA THR A 119 14.81 19.23 -17.70
C THR A 119 14.89 17.98 -16.85
N LEU A 120 14.30 18.03 -15.66
CA LEU A 120 14.24 16.88 -14.77
C LEU A 120 13.54 15.70 -15.50
N PRO A 121 14.02 14.46 -15.29
CA PRO A 121 13.39 13.29 -15.87
C PRO A 121 11.92 13.20 -15.42
N GLN A 122 11.01 13.06 -16.38
CA GLN A 122 9.58 12.91 -16.12
C GLN A 122 9.20 11.43 -16.02
N PRO A 123 8.22 11.07 -15.18
CA PRO A 123 7.71 9.70 -15.11
C PRO A 123 7.05 9.31 -16.45
N LYS A 124 7.23 8.05 -16.84
CA LYS A 124 6.62 7.51 -18.05
C LYS A 124 5.18 7.08 -17.77
N TRP A 125 4.22 7.78 -18.37
CA TRP A 125 2.80 7.47 -18.25
C TRP A 125 2.41 6.42 -19.30
N ILE A 126 2.36 5.16 -18.90
CA ILE A 126 2.07 4.05 -19.82
C ILE A 126 0.59 3.72 -19.70
N PRO A 127 -0.21 3.92 -20.77
CA PRO A 127 -1.61 3.55 -20.73
C PRO A 127 -1.73 2.03 -20.62
N ILE A 128 -2.58 1.58 -19.72
CA ILE A 128 -2.98 0.19 -19.64
C ILE A 128 -3.93 -0.08 -20.81
N PRO A 129 -3.66 -1.09 -21.66
CA PRO A 129 -4.54 -1.45 -22.77
C PRO A 129 -5.79 -2.15 -22.22
N THR A 130 -6.73 -1.38 -21.69
CA THR A 130 -7.99 -1.86 -21.13
C THR A 130 -9.14 -0.99 -21.62
N ASP A 131 -10.25 -1.61 -22.01
CA ASP A 131 -11.55 -0.97 -22.26
C ASP A 131 -12.46 -1.02 -21.02
N VAL A 132 -12.01 -1.67 -19.92
CA VAL A 132 -12.78 -1.76 -18.69
C VAL A 132 -12.95 -0.38 -18.07
N SER A 133 -14.20 -0.07 -17.72
CA SER A 133 -14.55 1.17 -17.01
C SER A 133 -13.86 1.28 -15.65
N TYR A 134 -13.82 2.50 -15.12
CA TYR A 134 -13.31 2.73 -13.77
C TYR A 134 -14.12 1.94 -12.74
N GLU A 135 -15.44 2.02 -12.84
CA GLU A 135 -16.40 1.41 -11.94
C GLU A 135 -16.21 -0.10 -11.89
N GLU A 136 -16.10 -0.74 -13.07
CA GLU A 136 -15.91 -2.19 -13.14
C GLU A 136 -14.56 -2.63 -12.55
N ILE A 137 -13.47 -1.89 -12.77
CA ILE A 137 -12.18 -2.20 -12.15
C ILE A 137 -12.26 -2.09 -10.63
N MET A 138 -12.94 -1.07 -10.11
CA MET A 138 -13.15 -0.91 -8.68
C MET A 138 -13.95 -2.06 -8.08
N LEU A 139 -15.01 -2.51 -8.77
CA LEU A 139 -15.80 -3.67 -8.37
C LEU A 139 -14.97 -4.97 -8.37
N ARG A 140 -14.16 -5.19 -9.40
CA ARG A 140 -13.25 -6.36 -9.48
C ARG A 140 -12.22 -6.33 -8.34
N MET A 141 -11.64 -5.18 -8.05
CA MET A 141 -10.72 -5.01 -6.92
C MET A 141 -11.42 -5.31 -5.59
N GLN A 142 -12.61 -4.74 -5.35
CA GLN A 142 -13.38 -4.99 -4.14
C GLN A 142 -13.68 -6.49 -3.98
N LEU A 143 -14.17 -7.14 -5.03
CA LEU A 143 -14.46 -8.57 -5.02
C LEU A 143 -13.22 -9.41 -4.72
N ARG A 144 -12.13 -9.18 -5.47
CA ARG A 144 -10.87 -9.93 -5.28
C ARG A 144 -10.39 -9.79 -3.85
N GLU A 145 -10.42 -8.59 -3.29
CA GLU A 145 -9.87 -8.30 -1.98
C GLU A 145 -10.74 -8.84 -0.84
N PHE A 146 -12.06 -8.85 -1.03
CA PHE A 146 -12.97 -9.58 -0.17
C PHE A 146 -12.63 -11.08 -0.16
N LEU A 147 -12.56 -11.70 -1.34
CA LEU A 147 -12.30 -13.14 -1.47
C LEU A 147 -10.92 -13.54 -0.94
N ALA A 148 -9.91 -12.69 -1.15
CA ALA A 148 -8.56 -12.93 -0.62
C ALA A 148 -8.50 -12.81 0.91
N ARG A 149 -9.22 -11.85 1.48
CA ARG A 149 -9.28 -11.67 2.94
C ARG A 149 -9.98 -12.83 3.63
N PHE A 150 -11.14 -13.23 3.12
CA PHE A 150 -11.97 -14.28 3.74
C PHE A 150 -11.74 -15.67 3.15
N GLN A 151 -10.65 -15.84 2.39
CA GLN A 151 -10.23 -17.13 1.86
C GLN A 151 -10.20 -18.25 2.92
N PRO A 152 -9.72 -18.03 4.16
CA PRO A 152 -9.71 -19.08 5.18
C PRO A 152 -11.11 -19.56 5.59
N LEU A 153 -12.11 -18.65 5.61
CA LEU A 153 -13.50 -18.98 5.92
C LEU A 153 -14.17 -19.72 4.76
N MET A 154 -13.88 -19.27 3.53
CA MET A 154 -14.52 -19.72 2.30
C MET A 154 -13.89 -21.00 1.71
N LYS A 155 -12.66 -21.34 2.13
CA LYS A 155 -11.84 -22.42 1.57
C LYS A 155 -11.67 -22.32 0.05
N LEU A 156 -11.67 -21.10 -0.48
CA LEU A 156 -11.51 -20.84 -1.92
C LEU A 156 -10.05 -21.11 -2.34
N PRO A 157 -9.78 -22.01 -3.30
CA PRO A 157 -8.43 -22.26 -3.79
C PRO A 157 -7.73 -21.00 -4.34
N GLN A 158 -6.43 -20.88 -4.08
CA GLN A 158 -5.61 -19.71 -4.48
C GLN A 158 -5.66 -19.43 -5.99
N VAL A 159 -5.73 -20.48 -6.83
CA VAL A 159 -5.78 -20.36 -8.29
C VAL A 159 -6.91 -19.45 -8.78
N HIS A 160 -8.06 -19.45 -8.08
CA HIS A 160 -9.19 -18.59 -8.43
C HIS A 160 -8.94 -17.13 -8.06
N LEU A 161 -8.26 -16.86 -6.95
CA LEU A 161 -7.83 -15.51 -6.57
C LEU A 161 -6.78 -14.96 -7.53
N ASP A 162 -5.84 -15.80 -7.96
CA ASP A 162 -4.82 -15.43 -8.94
C ASP A 162 -5.48 -15.11 -10.29
N THR A 163 -6.50 -15.88 -10.68
CA THR A 163 -7.30 -15.63 -11.89
C THR A 163 -8.05 -14.30 -11.81
N LEU A 164 -8.72 -14.01 -10.68
CA LEU A 164 -9.39 -12.71 -10.46
C LEU A 164 -8.39 -11.54 -10.34
N SER A 165 -7.11 -11.82 -10.10
CA SER A 165 -6.06 -10.82 -10.06
C SER A 165 -5.53 -10.47 -11.46
N ARG A 166 -5.98 -11.14 -12.53
CA ARG A 166 -5.53 -10.87 -13.90
C ARG A 166 -6.20 -9.62 -14.49
N MET A 167 -5.41 -8.84 -15.22
CA MET A 167 -5.84 -7.63 -15.92
C MET A 167 -5.66 -7.70 -17.45
N SER A 168 -4.70 -8.49 -17.99
CA SER A 168 -4.22 -8.35 -19.38
C SER A 168 -4.59 -9.44 -20.39
N ALA A 169 -5.65 -10.23 -20.18
CA ALA A 169 -6.24 -11.04 -21.26
C ALA A 169 -7.27 -10.18 -22.02
N PRO A 170 -7.63 -10.47 -23.30
CA PRO A 170 -8.60 -9.66 -24.04
C PRO A 170 -9.84 -9.40 -23.20
N ILE A 171 -10.26 -8.14 -23.25
CA ILE A 171 -10.63 -7.37 -22.07
C ILE A 171 -12.12 -7.53 -21.68
N SER A 172 -12.88 -8.34 -22.43
CA SER A 172 -14.30 -8.55 -22.16
C SER A 172 -14.54 -9.45 -20.94
N ARG A 173 -14.52 -8.83 -19.76
CA ARG A 173 -15.28 -9.30 -18.58
C ARG A 173 -14.94 -10.74 -18.16
N TYR A 174 -13.65 -11.05 -18.15
CA TYR A 174 -13.21 -12.41 -17.90
C TYR A 174 -13.17 -12.75 -16.40
N ILE A 175 -14.31 -13.21 -15.88
CA ILE A 175 -14.31 -14.21 -14.81
C ILE A 175 -14.59 -15.55 -15.49
N PRO A 176 -13.57 -16.41 -15.71
CA PRO A 176 -13.79 -17.68 -16.40
C PRO A 176 -14.83 -18.51 -15.66
N LYS A 177 -15.61 -19.31 -16.39
CA LYS A 177 -16.67 -20.17 -15.83
C LYS A 177 -16.11 -21.07 -14.70
N ALA A 178 -14.88 -21.57 -14.89
CA ALA A 178 -14.12 -22.35 -13.92
C ALA A 178 -13.83 -21.61 -12.60
N THR A 179 -13.78 -20.28 -12.60
CA THR A 179 -13.58 -19.43 -11.41
C THR A 179 -14.89 -18.86 -10.87
N LEU A 180 -15.86 -18.55 -11.75
CA LEU A 180 -17.18 -18.05 -11.36
C LEU A 180 -17.88 -19.03 -10.42
N LYS A 181 -17.95 -20.31 -10.80
CA LYS A 181 -18.67 -21.32 -10.01
C LYS A 181 -18.12 -21.47 -8.59
N PRO A 182 -16.80 -21.67 -8.36
CA PRO A 182 -16.22 -21.70 -7.02
C PRO A 182 -16.46 -20.42 -6.23
N ALA A 183 -16.34 -19.24 -6.84
CA ALA A 183 -16.58 -17.96 -6.17
C ALA A 183 -18.05 -17.84 -5.71
N LEU A 184 -19.01 -18.15 -6.58
CA LEU A 184 -20.44 -18.15 -6.24
C LEU A 184 -20.76 -19.15 -5.12
N LEU A 185 -20.28 -20.39 -5.23
CA LEU A 185 -20.50 -21.41 -4.21
C LEU A 185 -19.97 -20.96 -2.86
N ALA A 186 -18.76 -20.40 -2.83
CA ALA A 186 -18.15 -19.95 -1.60
C ALA A 186 -18.87 -18.73 -1.00
N LEU A 187 -19.31 -17.76 -1.82
CA LEU A 187 -20.03 -16.58 -1.34
C LEU A 187 -21.43 -16.93 -0.82
N VAL A 188 -22.19 -17.74 -1.55
CA VAL A 188 -23.53 -18.17 -1.13
C VAL A 188 -23.47 -19.02 0.15
N ASP A 189 -22.46 -19.89 0.28
CA ASP A 189 -22.23 -20.67 1.51
C ASP A 189 -21.88 -19.76 2.69
N LEU A 190 -20.98 -18.79 2.50
CA LEU A 190 -20.59 -17.82 3.52
C LEU A 190 -21.78 -16.97 3.99
N VAL A 191 -22.61 -16.49 3.07
CA VAL A 191 -23.83 -15.74 3.38
C VAL A 191 -24.83 -16.62 4.13
N GLY A 192 -25.00 -17.88 3.70
CA GLY A 192 -25.95 -18.82 4.28
C GLY A 192 -25.56 -19.35 5.67
N ALA A 193 -24.27 -19.42 5.99
CA ALA A 193 -23.74 -20.03 7.22
C ALA A 193 -24.38 -19.44 8.50
N ASP A 194 -24.47 -18.11 8.56
CA ASP A 194 -25.02 -17.39 9.72
C ASP A 194 -26.43 -16.83 9.50
N ALA A 195 -27.02 -17.05 8.33
CA ALA A 195 -28.32 -16.51 8.01
C ALA A 195 -29.45 -17.15 8.84
N ALA A 196 -30.58 -16.43 8.93
CA ALA A 196 -31.82 -16.94 9.51
C ALA A 196 -32.30 -18.20 8.78
N PRO A 197 -33.06 -19.10 9.43
CA PRO A 197 -33.39 -20.42 8.89
C PRO A 197 -33.98 -20.42 7.47
N LYS A 198 -34.89 -19.49 7.16
CA LYS A 198 -35.51 -19.35 5.83
C LYS A 198 -34.47 -19.02 4.76
N ILE A 199 -33.61 -18.03 5.03
CA ILE A 199 -32.56 -17.60 4.11
C ILE A 199 -31.51 -18.69 3.95
N ARG A 200 -31.09 -19.33 5.05
CA ARG A 200 -30.16 -20.46 5.03
C ARG A 200 -30.67 -21.58 4.14
N GLN A 201 -31.95 -21.93 4.24
CA GLN A 201 -32.56 -22.93 3.37
C GLN A 201 -32.51 -22.49 1.89
N GLY A 202 -32.84 -21.23 1.59
CA GLY A 202 -32.72 -20.67 0.24
C GLY A 202 -31.29 -20.77 -0.31
N CYS A 203 -30.29 -20.39 0.49
CA CYS A 203 -28.87 -20.53 0.11
C CYS A 203 -28.49 -21.99 -0.14
N GLN A 204 -28.89 -22.94 0.73
CA GLN A 204 -28.56 -24.37 0.54
C GLN A 204 -29.21 -24.96 -0.72
N THR A 205 -30.46 -24.61 -1.01
CA THR A 205 -31.13 -24.98 -2.27
C THR A 205 -30.37 -24.42 -3.47
N THR A 206 -29.99 -23.15 -3.41
CA THR A 206 -29.23 -22.46 -4.48
C THR A 206 -27.87 -23.10 -4.71
N LEU A 207 -27.14 -23.46 -3.65
CA LEU A 207 -25.88 -24.21 -3.74
C LEU A 207 -26.07 -25.56 -4.44
N GLY A 208 -27.18 -26.24 -4.16
CA GLY A 208 -27.56 -27.47 -4.87
C GLY A 208 -27.68 -27.25 -6.38
N TYR A 209 -28.42 -26.22 -6.79
CA TYR A 209 -28.61 -25.87 -8.20
C TYR A 209 -27.31 -25.45 -8.90
N ILE A 210 -26.50 -24.58 -8.29
CA ILE A 210 -25.21 -24.13 -8.87
C ILE A 210 -24.24 -25.31 -9.05
N ARG A 211 -24.25 -26.30 -8.16
CA ARG A 211 -23.43 -27.51 -8.32
C ARG A 211 -23.83 -28.31 -9.57
N VAL A 212 -25.14 -28.43 -9.82
CA VAL A 212 -25.73 -29.15 -10.97
C VAL A 212 -25.56 -28.40 -12.28
N ALA A 213 -25.48 -27.07 -12.27
CA ALA A 213 -25.37 -26.24 -13.47
C ALA A 213 -24.12 -26.54 -14.33
N LYS A 214 -23.08 -27.21 -13.79
CA LYS A 214 -21.85 -27.56 -14.53
C LYS A 214 -21.19 -26.39 -15.30
N GLY A 215 -21.36 -25.16 -14.82
CA GLY A 215 -20.81 -23.96 -15.47
C GLY A 215 -21.72 -23.33 -16.53
N ASP A 216 -22.91 -23.89 -16.77
CA ASP A 216 -23.93 -23.25 -17.60
C ASP A 216 -24.42 -21.95 -16.93
N LEU A 217 -24.21 -20.82 -17.62
CA LEU A 217 -24.49 -19.50 -17.08
C LEU A 217 -25.99 -19.28 -16.89
N THR A 218 -26.81 -19.76 -17.82
CA THR A 218 -28.28 -19.63 -17.78
C THR A 218 -28.85 -20.37 -16.56
N THR A 219 -28.48 -21.64 -16.37
CA THR A 219 -28.91 -22.43 -15.19
C THR A 219 -28.35 -21.85 -13.89
N THR A 220 -27.15 -21.28 -13.92
CA THR A 220 -26.57 -20.58 -12.76
C THR A 220 -27.38 -19.33 -12.41
N TRP A 221 -27.82 -18.57 -13.41
CA TRP A 221 -28.72 -17.44 -13.20
C TRP A 221 -30.09 -17.88 -12.69
N ASP A 222 -30.71 -18.92 -13.27
CA ASP A 222 -32.00 -19.45 -12.79
C ASP A 222 -31.97 -19.77 -11.28
N ALA A 223 -30.86 -20.38 -10.83
CA ALA A 223 -30.63 -20.66 -9.40
C ALA A 223 -30.56 -19.38 -8.54
N LEU A 224 -29.84 -18.36 -9.02
CA LEU A 224 -29.68 -17.08 -8.32
C LEU A 224 -30.97 -16.24 -8.38
N ALA A 225 -31.72 -16.28 -9.49
CA ALA A 225 -33.00 -15.61 -9.63
C ALA A 225 -34.04 -16.16 -8.64
N GLU A 226 -34.03 -17.47 -8.39
CA GLU A 226 -34.86 -18.07 -7.33
C GLU A 226 -34.44 -17.59 -5.93
N LEU A 227 -33.13 -17.51 -5.66
CA LEU A 227 -32.63 -16.94 -4.41
C LEU A 227 -33.04 -15.47 -4.25
N ARG A 228 -33.00 -14.69 -5.34
CA ARG A 228 -33.47 -13.30 -5.38
C ARG A 228 -34.93 -13.20 -4.99
N ARG A 229 -35.79 -13.97 -5.65
CA ARG A 229 -37.25 -13.95 -5.41
C ARG A 229 -37.61 -14.31 -3.97
N THR A 230 -36.90 -15.28 -3.39
CA THR A 230 -37.27 -15.86 -2.10
C THR A 230 -36.61 -15.19 -0.89
N CYS A 231 -35.36 -14.72 -1.06
CA CYS A 231 -34.50 -14.29 0.05
C CYS A 231 -33.97 -12.86 -0.11
N TYR A 232 -33.60 -12.44 -1.33
CA TYR A 232 -32.87 -11.19 -1.57
C TYR A 232 -33.41 -10.42 -2.78
N PRO A 233 -34.55 -9.72 -2.68
CA PRO A 233 -35.17 -9.05 -3.83
C PRO A 233 -34.28 -7.96 -4.46
N GLU A 234 -33.38 -7.38 -3.67
CA GLU A 234 -32.42 -6.34 -4.05
C GLU A 234 -31.22 -6.88 -4.86
N MET A 235 -31.05 -8.20 -4.99
CA MET A 235 -29.94 -8.77 -5.75
C MET A 235 -29.99 -8.28 -7.21
N PRO A 236 -28.89 -7.73 -7.75
CA PRO A 236 -28.89 -7.16 -9.10
C PRO A 236 -29.04 -8.25 -10.17
N ASN A 237 -29.45 -7.82 -11.37
CA ASN A 237 -29.34 -8.65 -12.58
C ASN A 237 -27.86 -8.80 -13.00
N PRO A 238 -27.51 -9.82 -13.79
CA PRO A 238 -26.21 -9.86 -14.47
C PRO A 238 -26.08 -8.65 -15.41
N ASP A 239 -24.87 -8.19 -15.72
CA ASP A 239 -24.71 -7.08 -16.69
C ASP A 239 -25.07 -7.50 -18.12
N HIS A 240 -25.58 -6.56 -18.92
CA HIS A 240 -25.81 -6.76 -20.36
C HIS A 240 -24.49 -7.04 -21.10
N PRO A 241 -24.42 -7.99 -22.05
CA PRO A 241 -23.19 -8.25 -22.80
C PRO A 241 -22.69 -6.98 -23.52
N PRO A 242 -21.38 -6.80 -23.71
CA PRO A 242 -20.86 -5.68 -24.50
C PRO A 242 -21.46 -5.73 -25.92
N ALA A 243 -21.88 -4.58 -26.45
CA ALA A 243 -22.48 -4.50 -27.79
C ALA A 243 -21.52 -4.93 -28.90
N ASP A 244 -20.21 -4.79 -28.67
CA ASP A 244 -19.17 -4.96 -29.68
C ASP A 244 -18.61 -6.39 -29.77
N ASP A 245 -19.04 -7.30 -28.88
CA ASP A 245 -18.37 -8.61 -28.68
C ASP A 245 -19.13 -9.81 -29.27
N ILE A 246 -20.12 -9.57 -30.13
CA ILE A 246 -21.00 -10.62 -30.70
C ILE A 246 -20.28 -11.51 -31.73
N GLY A 247 -18.98 -11.31 -31.98
CA GLY A 247 -18.25 -11.93 -33.09
C GLY A 247 -17.02 -12.78 -32.75
N ILE A 248 -16.58 -12.85 -31.49
CA ILE A 248 -15.40 -13.65 -31.12
C ILE A 248 -15.88 -15.03 -30.67
N ASP A 249 -15.62 -16.03 -31.51
CA ASP A 249 -15.97 -17.43 -31.31
C ASP A 249 -15.19 -17.99 -30.09
N ASP A 250 -15.89 -18.17 -28.96
CA ASP A 250 -15.41 -18.60 -27.63
C ASP A 250 -14.79 -20.02 -27.57
N ASN A 251 -14.32 -20.57 -28.70
CA ASN A 251 -13.84 -21.94 -28.84
C ASN A 251 -12.49 -22.23 -28.14
N GLU A 252 -11.83 -21.25 -27.51
CA GLU A 252 -10.52 -21.48 -26.86
C GLU A 252 -10.61 -22.13 -25.47
N ASP A 253 -11.74 -22.06 -24.76
CA ASP A 253 -11.85 -22.54 -23.37
C ASP A 253 -12.31 -24.02 -23.24
N ASP A 254 -12.78 -24.63 -24.33
CA ASP A 254 -13.26 -26.03 -24.35
C ASP A 254 -12.12 -27.07 -24.28
N ASN A 255 -10.86 -26.64 -24.39
CA ASN A 255 -9.71 -27.54 -24.48
C ASN A 255 -9.07 -27.90 -23.12
N GLU A 256 -9.38 -27.19 -22.03
CA GLU A 256 -8.81 -27.49 -20.70
C GLU A 256 -9.57 -28.60 -19.94
N GLU A 257 -10.83 -28.92 -20.29
CA GLU A 257 -11.66 -29.86 -19.52
C GLU A 257 -11.62 -31.33 -20.02
N GLN A 258 -11.00 -31.60 -21.17
CA GLN A 258 -11.06 -32.93 -21.81
C GLN A 258 -10.03 -33.96 -21.29
N GLY A 259 -9.19 -33.60 -20.31
CA GLY A 259 -8.14 -34.49 -19.78
C GLY A 259 -8.54 -35.48 -18.68
N ARG A 260 -9.79 -35.47 -18.16
CA ARG A 260 -10.17 -36.31 -17.00
C ARG A 260 -11.10 -37.48 -17.35
N VAL A 261 -10.45 -38.61 -17.63
CA VAL A 261 -10.82 -39.99 -17.26
C VAL A 261 -12.32 -40.25 -17.12
N THR A 262 -12.90 -40.84 -18.15
CA THR A 262 -14.24 -41.46 -18.17
C THR A 262 -14.34 -42.62 -17.16
N ARG A 263 -14.48 -42.33 -15.87
CA ARG A 263 -15.08 -43.28 -14.93
C ARG A 263 -16.58 -43.25 -15.14
N ARG A 264 -17.06 -44.28 -15.84
CA ARG A 264 -18.47 -44.62 -16.08
C ARG A 264 -19.23 -44.64 -14.74
N ALA A 265 -19.76 -43.49 -14.33
CA ALA A 265 -20.58 -43.38 -13.12
C ALA A 265 -21.85 -44.22 -13.32
N SER A 266 -22.04 -45.18 -12.42
CA SER A 266 -23.17 -46.11 -12.42
C SER A 266 -24.52 -45.39 -12.58
N ARG A 267 -25.36 -45.90 -13.48
CA ARG A 267 -26.71 -45.38 -13.79
C ARG A 267 -27.63 -45.23 -12.56
N LEU A 268 -27.32 -45.89 -11.45
CA LEU A 268 -28.07 -45.81 -10.18
C LEU A 268 -27.94 -44.45 -9.46
N ALA A 269 -26.91 -43.65 -9.74
CA ALA A 269 -26.72 -42.33 -9.11
C ALA A 269 -27.56 -41.20 -9.77
N ARG A 270 -28.30 -41.47 -10.85
CA ARG A 270 -29.16 -40.45 -11.50
C ARG A 270 -30.52 -40.25 -10.82
N ALA A 271 -31.00 -41.22 -10.06
CA ALA A 271 -32.34 -41.16 -9.46
C ALA A 271 -32.47 -40.18 -8.28
N SER A 272 -31.35 -39.62 -7.80
CA SER A 272 -31.32 -38.64 -6.70
C SER A 272 -30.76 -37.27 -7.11
N GLN A 273 -30.70 -36.96 -8.42
CA GLN A 273 -30.30 -35.62 -8.83
C GLN A 273 -31.36 -34.60 -8.38
N PRO A 274 -30.95 -33.49 -7.73
CA PRO A 274 -31.90 -32.45 -7.36
C PRO A 274 -32.61 -31.92 -8.60
N SER A 275 -33.87 -31.50 -8.43
CA SER A 275 -34.63 -30.87 -9.50
C SER A 275 -33.87 -29.68 -10.09
N LEU A 276 -34.09 -29.39 -11.37
CA LEU A 276 -33.55 -28.18 -11.97
C LEU A 276 -34.19 -26.95 -11.30
N PRO A 277 -33.46 -25.82 -11.21
CA PRO A 277 -34.04 -24.57 -10.75
C PRO A 277 -35.24 -24.16 -11.63
N PRO A 278 -36.24 -23.46 -11.07
CA PRO A 278 -37.31 -22.87 -11.87
C PRO A 278 -36.70 -21.90 -12.90
N LYS A 279 -37.00 -22.11 -14.18
CA LYS A 279 -36.53 -21.24 -15.26
C LYS A 279 -36.95 -19.80 -15.01
N ASP A 280 -36.01 -18.89 -15.14
CA ASP A 280 -36.24 -17.45 -15.07
C ASP A 280 -36.25 -16.87 -16.49
N SER A 281 -37.32 -16.16 -16.84
CA SER A 281 -37.45 -15.50 -18.15
C SER A 281 -37.38 -13.98 -18.02
N SER A 282 -36.74 -13.48 -16.95
CA SER A 282 -36.68 -12.04 -16.67
C SER A 282 -35.61 -11.31 -17.50
N LEU A 283 -34.63 -12.03 -18.04
CA LEU A 283 -33.57 -11.45 -18.88
C LEU A 283 -34.01 -11.44 -20.35
N ASP A 284 -33.83 -10.29 -21.00
CA ASP A 284 -34.05 -10.06 -22.43
C ASP A 284 -32.79 -10.29 -23.28
N TYR A 285 -31.69 -10.75 -22.66
CA TYR A 285 -30.42 -11.05 -23.30
C TYR A 285 -29.83 -12.39 -22.86
N GLN A 286 -28.93 -12.92 -23.69
CA GLN A 286 -28.17 -14.13 -23.40
C GLN A 286 -26.97 -13.82 -22.49
N LEU A 287 -26.68 -14.74 -21.57
CA LEU A 287 -25.47 -14.73 -20.76
C LEU A 287 -24.34 -15.41 -21.54
N VAL A 288 -23.31 -14.63 -21.86
CA VAL A 288 -22.17 -15.02 -22.70
C VAL A 288 -20.98 -15.38 -21.82
N CYS A 289 -20.64 -14.52 -20.85
CA CYS A 289 -19.42 -14.66 -20.05
C CYS A 289 -19.66 -14.52 -18.54
N GLY A 290 -18.71 -15.04 -17.74
CA GLY A 290 -18.86 -15.04 -16.29
C GLY A 290 -18.71 -13.65 -15.64
N GLY A 291 -18.06 -12.68 -16.29
CA GLY A 291 -17.97 -11.33 -15.75
C GLY A 291 -19.30 -10.57 -15.72
N GLN A 292 -20.32 -11.01 -16.47
CA GLN A 292 -21.68 -10.48 -16.31
C GLN A 292 -22.23 -10.71 -14.90
N PHE A 293 -21.69 -11.67 -14.13
CA PHE A 293 -22.09 -11.92 -12.75
C PHE A 293 -21.35 -11.04 -11.73
N LEU A 294 -20.47 -10.13 -12.16
CA LEU A 294 -19.70 -9.27 -11.24
C LEU A 294 -20.59 -8.48 -10.27
N PRO A 295 -21.70 -7.82 -10.68
CA PRO A 295 -22.58 -7.12 -9.74
C PRO A 295 -23.15 -8.05 -8.67
N ILE A 296 -23.50 -9.28 -9.03
CA ILE A 296 -24.05 -10.28 -8.12
C ILE A 296 -22.98 -10.75 -7.13
N LEU A 297 -21.76 -11.01 -7.60
CA LEU A 297 -20.64 -11.40 -6.75
C LEU A 297 -20.30 -10.32 -5.73
N VAL A 298 -20.29 -9.05 -6.14
CA VAL A 298 -20.07 -7.91 -5.23
C VAL A 298 -21.20 -7.81 -4.23
N PHE A 299 -22.46 -7.90 -4.67
CA PHE A 299 -23.62 -7.88 -3.78
C PHE A 299 -23.56 -8.98 -2.71
N LEU A 300 -23.22 -10.21 -3.10
CA LEU A 300 -23.05 -11.32 -2.16
C LEU A 300 -21.89 -11.09 -1.19
N ALA A 301 -20.78 -10.51 -1.65
CA ALA A 301 -19.67 -10.13 -0.79
C ALA A 301 -20.08 -9.05 0.23
N GLU A 302 -20.88 -8.07 -0.19
CA GLU A 302 -21.43 -7.04 0.70
C GLU A 302 -22.41 -7.59 1.73
N LEU A 303 -23.27 -8.54 1.33
CA LEU A 303 -24.11 -9.29 2.27
C LEU A 303 -23.26 -10.09 3.26
N ALA A 304 -22.20 -10.74 2.77
CA ALA A 304 -21.29 -11.52 3.62
C ALA A 304 -20.58 -10.63 4.65
N LEU A 305 -20.23 -9.37 4.33
CA LEU A 305 -19.70 -8.43 5.32
C LEU A 305 -20.64 -8.16 6.49
N GLN A 306 -21.94 -8.41 6.33
CA GLN A 306 -22.93 -8.24 7.39
C GLN A 306 -23.04 -9.48 8.29
N THR A 307 -22.47 -10.63 7.92
CA THR A 307 -22.65 -11.87 8.70
C THR A 307 -21.84 -11.85 10.00
N PRO A 308 -22.37 -12.45 11.09
CA PRO A 308 -21.66 -12.58 12.36
C PRO A 308 -20.25 -13.17 12.25
N SER A 309 -20.04 -14.22 11.46
CA SER A 309 -18.72 -14.87 11.31
C SER A 309 -17.70 -13.95 10.65
N VAL A 310 -18.10 -13.23 9.59
CA VAL A 310 -17.23 -12.27 8.91
C VAL A 310 -16.92 -11.08 9.81
N ARG A 311 -17.93 -10.56 10.53
CA ARG A 311 -17.70 -9.48 11.51
C ARG A 311 -16.77 -9.92 12.64
N ALA A 312 -16.93 -11.14 13.14
CA ALA A 312 -16.05 -11.70 14.16
C ALA A 312 -14.61 -11.86 13.65
N ASP A 313 -14.41 -12.32 12.41
CA ASP A 313 -13.09 -12.39 11.77
C ASP A 313 -12.47 -11.01 11.57
N ILE A 314 -13.26 -10.01 11.15
CA ILE A 314 -12.79 -8.61 11.04
C ILE A 314 -12.31 -8.10 12.40
N ASP A 315 -13.12 -8.31 13.45
CA ASP A 315 -12.81 -7.91 14.82
C ASP A 315 -11.58 -8.65 15.37
N ASP A 316 -11.47 -9.94 15.10
CA ASP A 316 -10.34 -10.77 15.54
C ASP A 316 -9.06 -10.38 14.81
N GLY A 317 -9.13 -10.15 13.49
CA GLY A 317 -8.00 -9.62 12.71
C GLY A 317 -7.57 -8.24 13.21
N LEU A 318 -8.52 -7.36 13.51
CA LEU A 318 -8.21 -6.04 14.05
C LEU A 318 -7.60 -6.13 15.46
N ARG A 319 -8.06 -7.04 16.31
CA ARG A 319 -7.56 -7.16 17.70
C ARG A 319 -6.27 -7.97 17.79
N ASN A 320 -6.23 -9.16 17.21
CA ASN A 320 -5.14 -10.12 17.39
C ASN A 320 -4.01 -9.89 16.39
N LEU A 321 -4.33 -9.77 15.09
CA LEU A 321 -3.29 -9.65 14.06
C LEU A 321 -2.60 -8.28 14.13
N SER A 322 -3.36 -7.20 14.33
CA SER A 322 -2.74 -5.86 14.47
C SER A 322 -1.84 -5.77 15.71
N VAL A 323 -2.26 -6.35 16.84
CA VAL A 323 -1.47 -6.37 18.07
C VAL A 323 -0.24 -7.27 17.91
N ALA A 324 -0.38 -8.42 17.25
CA ALA A 324 0.75 -9.30 16.96
C ALA A 324 1.77 -8.63 16.02
N ALA A 325 1.29 -7.95 14.96
CA ALA A 325 2.13 -7.18 14.05
C ALA A 325 2.85 -6.04 14.79
N HIS A 326 2.13 -5.31 15.64
CA HIS A 326 2.71 -4.23 16.44
C HIS A 326 3.76 -4.74 17.42
N LYS A 327 3.49 -5.84 18.12
CA LYS A 327 4.43 -6.47 19.05
C LYS A 327 5.68 -6.97 18.33
N THR A 328 5.50 -7.61 17.17
CA THR A 328 6.61 -8.11 16.34
C THR A 328 7.48 -6.97 15.82
N HIS A 329 6.87 -5.91 15.29
CA HIS A 329 7.57 -4.71 14.86
C HIS A 329 8.31 -4.03 16.01
N ALA A 330 7.65 -3.85 17.16
CA ALA A 330 8.26 -3.23 18.33
C ALA A 330 9.47 -4.02 18.85
N SER A 331 9.40 -5.35 18.89
CA SER A 331 10.52 -6.22 19.28
C SER A 331 11.69 -6.08 18.31
N LYS A 332 11.45 -6.28 17.01
CA LYS A 332 12.49 -6.19 15.98
C LYS A 332 13.12 -4.80 15.92
N LEU A 333 12.32 -3.74 16.10
CA LEU A 333 12.81 -2.37 16.13
C LEU A 333 13.66 -2.09 17.37
N ALA A 334 13.28 -2.65 18.54
CA ALA A 334 14.07 -2.52 19.76
C ALA A 334 15.40 -3.28 19.66
N GLU A 335 15.39 -4.50 19.11
CA GLU A 335 16.58 -5.30 18.82
C GLU A 335 17.55 -4.55 17.90
N GLU A 336 17.03 -4.00 16.79
CA GLU A 336 17.83 -3.22 15.84
C GLU A 336 18.39 -1.93 16.46
N LYS A 337 17.61 -1.23 17.30
CA LYS A 337 18.09 -0.05 18.04
C LYS A 337 19.18 -0.40 19.04
N SER A 338 19.06 -1.54 19.73
CA SER A 338 20.09 -2.04 20.65
C SER A 338 21.38 -2.34 19.88
N ARG A 339 21.28 -3.14 18.82
CA ARG A 339 22.40 -3.47 17.92
C ARG A 339 23.12 -2.22 17.43
N TRP A 340 22.38 -1.22 16.95
CA TRP A 340 22.95 0.03 16.46
C TRP A 340 23.60 0.85 17.58
N SER A 341 23.00 0.90 18.77
CA SER A 341 23.57 1.59 19.93
C SER A 341 24.94 1.01 20.31
N ASP A 342 25.04 -0.32 20.40
CA ASP A 342 26.28 -1.02 20.74
C ASP A 342 27.35 -0.76 19.67
N GLN A 343 26.99 -0.93 18.39
CA GLN A 343 27.90 -0.67 17.28
C GLN A 343 28.37 0.79 17.23
N ARG A 344 27.48 1.75 17.51
CA ARG A 344 27.81 3.17 17.58
C ARG A 344 28.73 3.49 18.76
N GLN A 345 28.55 2.83 19.89
CA GLN A 345 29.44 2.97 21.05
C GLN A 345 30.85 2.45 20.71
N GLU A 346 30.96 1.30 20.04
CA GLU A 346 32.25 0.75 19.58
C GLU A 346 32.97 1.69 18.60
N PHE A 347 32.26 2.26 17.61
CA PHE A 347 32.83 3.29 16.75
C PHE A 347 33.32 4.52 17.53
N THR A 348 32.60 4.91 18.58
CA THR A 348 32.97 6.05 19.42
C THR A 348 34.23 5.76 20.24
N LYS A 349 34.33 4.58 20.85
CA LYS A 349 35.53 4.11 21.58
C LYS A 349 36.75 4.07 20.67
N MET A 350 36.63 3.43 19.50
CA MET A 350 37.74 3.34 18.53
C MET A 350 38.17 4.71 18.01
N LEU A 351 37.23 5.63 17.75
CA LEU A 351 37.56 7.00 17.34
C LEU A 351 38.30 7.76 18.45
N ALA A 352 37.85 7.64 19.70
CA ALA A 352 38.51 8.28 20.84
C ALA A 352 39.94 7.74 21.05
N ALA A 353 40.13 6.42 20.92
CA ALA A 353 41.45 5.80 21.01
C ALA A 353 42.39 6.30 19.90
N LEU A 354 41.94 6.30 18.63
CA LEU A 354 42.73 6.82 17.51
C LEU A 354 43.03 8.32 17.63
N GLN A 355 42.11 9.11 18.20
CA GLN A 355 42.36 10.52 18.48
C GLN A 355 43.42 10.71 19.55
N SER A 356 43.39 9.92 20.63
CA SER A 356 44.42 9.92 21.66
C SER A 356 45.80 9.56 21.09
N THR A 357 45.89 8.47 20.32
CA THR A 357 47.14 8.07 19.63
C THR A 357 47.65 9.17 18.69
N ARG A 358 46.74 9.82 17.94
CA ARG A 358 47.11 10.92 17.06
C ARG A 358 47.68 12.12 17.84
N SER A 359 47.08 12.47 18.98
CA SER A 359 47.60 13.54 19.83
C SER A 359 49.01 13.21 20.35
N GLN A 360 49.23 11.97 20.81
CA GLN A 360 50.55 11.49 21.23
C GLN A 360 51.59 11.53 20.10
N GLU A 361 51.21 11.10 18.88
CA GLU A 361 52.09 11.19 17.70
C GLU A 361 52.46 12.63 17.36
N VAL A 362 51.53 13.57 17.49
CA VAL A 362 51.77 15.00 17.24
C VAL A 362 52.69 15.59 18.31
N GLU A 363 52.46 15.26 19.58
CA GLU A 363 53.32 15.69 20.70
C GLU A 363 54.76 15.15 20.56
N ALA A 364 54.90 13.88 20.17
CA ALA A 364 56.20 13.26 19.91
C ALA A 364 56.93 13.91 18.72
N ALA A 365 56.22 14.15 17.60
CA ALA A 365 56.78 14.81 16.42
C ALA A 365 57.21 16.25 16.72
N ASN A 366 56.41 16.99 17.50
CA ASN A 366 56.75 18.34 17.96
C ASN A 366 58.01 18.34 18.84
N SER A 367 58.13 17.36 19.73
CA SER A 367 59.30 17.22 20.61
C SER A 367 60.58 16.88 19.82
N GLN A 368 60.45 16.20 18.69
CA GLN A 368 61.57 15.82 17.82
C GLN A 368 61.86 16.82 16.69
N GLY A 369 61.12 17.94 16.59
CA GLY A 369 61.29 18.93 15.53
C GLY A 369 61.02 18.40 14.11
N THR A 370 60.35 17.25 13.97
CA THR A 370 60.06 16.63 12.68
C THR A 370 58.63 16.92 12.25
N HIS A 371 58.46 17.54 11.09
CA HIS A 371 57.13 17.69 10.48
C HIS A 371 56.72 16.37 9.81
N SER A 372 55.86 15.59 10.48
CA SER A 372 55.36 14.34 9.89
C SER A 372 54.33 14.64 8.79
N ARG A 373 54.67 14.28 7.56
CA ARG A 373 53.79 14.43 6.39
C ARG A 373 52.81 13.27 6.34
N GLY A 374 51.71 13.38 7.10
CA GLY A 374 50.56 12.47 7.05
C GLY A 374 50.71 11.23 7.94
N SER A 375 50.22 11.32 9.18
CA SER A 375 50.20 10.19 10.12
C SER A 375 49.25 9.08 9.64
N SER A 376 49.71 7.82 9.74
CA SER A 376 48.92 6.60 9.48
C SER A 376 47.61 6.59 10.27
N THR A 377 47.61 7.13 11.49
CA THR A 377 46.45 7.27 12.36
C THR A 377 45.38 8.20 11.76
N THR A 378 45.78 9.21 10.99
CA THR A 378 44.83 10.07 10.25
C THR A 378 44.08 9.30 9.16
N VAL A 379 44.76 8.36 8.48
CA VAL A 379 44.13 7.48 7.48
C VAL A 379 43.13 6.54 8.16
N LYS A 380 43.52 5.89 9.26
CA LYS A 380 42.64 5.02 10.06
C LYS A 380 41.38 5.75 10.56
N ILE A 381 41.51 7.00 11.01
CA ILE A 381 40.36 7.81 11.43
C ILE A 381 39.39 8.06 10.26
N LYS A 382 39.92 8.39 9.07
CA LYS A 382 39.08 8.60 7.87
C LYS A 382 38.34 7.31 7.48
N GLU A 383 39.04 6.19 7.49
CA GLU A 383 38.47 4.87 7.19
C GLU A 383 37.36 4.50 8.18
N LEU A 384 37.61 4.67 9.49
CA LEU A 384 36.63 4.37 10.54
C LEU A 384 35.38 5.25 10.44
N LYS A 385 35.54 6.54 10.09
CA LYS A 385 34.40 7.44 9.81
C LYS A 385 33.59 6.97 8.61
N SER A 386 34.26 6.48 7.55
CA SER A 386 33.59 5.91 6.39
C SER A 386 32.79 4.66 6.76
N LYS A 387 33.40 3.72 7.51
CA LYS A 387 32.73 2.51 8.03
C LYS A 387 31.50 2.85 8.86
N ARG A 388 31.61 3.83 9.77
CA ARG A 388 30.48 4.31 10.56
C ARG A 388 29.34 4.86 9.70
N LYS A 389 29.66 5.63 8.65
CA LYS A 389 28.65 6.19 7.72
C LYS A 389 27.91 5.08 6.98
N VAL A 390 28.62 4.05 6.52
CA VAL A 390 28.00 2.88 5.86
C VAL A 390 27.10 2.12 6.83
N ALA A 391 27.56 1.89 8.07
CA ALA A 391 26.78 1.18 9.08
C ALA A 391 25.51 1.95 9.51
N GLU A 392 25.58 3.28 9.64
CA GLU A 392 24.38 4.10 9.87
C GLU A 392 23.40 4.00 8.70
N ALA A 393 23.88 4.03 7.45
CA ALA A 393 23.01 3.86 6.29
C ALA A 393 22.32 2.48 6.25
N ASP A 394 23.01 1.43 6.70
CA ASP A 394 22.46 0.08 6.85
C ASP A 394 21.41 0.01 7.96
N HIS A 395 21.69 0.59 9.14
CA HIS A 395 20.71 0.73 10.22
C HIS A 395 19.41 1.41 9.74
N GLN A 396 19.54 2.55 9.05
CA GLN A 396 18.39 3.25 8.49
C GLN A 396 17.62 2.40 7.46
N ARG A 397 18.33 1.60 6.65
CA ARG A 397 17.72 0.66 5.71
C ARG A 397 16.91 -0.42 6.44
N ILE A 398 17.47 -1.00 7.51
CA ILE A 398 16.79 -2.03 8.31
C ILE A 398 15.54 -1.46 8.97
N ILE A 399 15.61 -0.27 9.59
CA ILE A 399 14.43 0.39 10.17
C ILE A 399 13.33 0.58 9.12
N ARG A 400 13.68 1.05 7.91
CA ARG A 400 12.70 1.21 6.83
C ARG A 400 12.08 -0.13 6.43
N LYS A 401 12.90 -1.18 6.28
CA LYS A 401 12.41 -2.53 5.96
C LYS A 401 11.45 -3.06 7.03
N LEU A 402 11.76 -2.85 8.31
CA LEU A 402 10.87 -3.21 9.42
C LEU A 402 9.56 -2.42 9.36
N SER A 403 9.62 -1.13 9.06
CA SER A 403 8.42 -0.29 8.90
C SER A 403 7.56 -0.72 7.71
N ILE A 404 8.17 -1.06 6.57
CA ILE A 404 7.47 -1.59 5.39
C ILE A 404 6.80 -2.93 5.75
N ALA A 405 7.53 -3.87 6.36
CA ALA A 405 6.99 -5.15 6.77
C ALA A 405 5.80 -4.99 7.73
N TYR A 406 5.93 -4.11 8.74
CA TYR A 406 4.84 -3.79 9.66
C TYR A 406 3.62 -3.22 8.95
N ASN A 407 3.82 -2.26 8.04
CA ASN A 407 2.71 -1.70 7.26
C ASN A 407 2.06 -2.75 6.34
N LEU A 408 2.82 -3.69 5.79
CA LEU A 408 2.27 -4.80 5.01
C LEU A 408 1.45 -5.77 5.88
N GLU A 409 1.91 -6.08 7.09
CA GLU A 409 1.17 -6.90 8.06
C GLU A 409 -0.12 -6.19 8.51
N LEU A 410 -0.06 -4.89 8.79
CA LEU A 410 -1.26 -4.10 9.10
C LEU A 410 -2.22 -4.04 7.91
N ARG A 411 -1.71 -3.85 6.69
CA ARG A 411 -2.53 -3.89 5.48
C ARG A 411 -3.12 -5.27 5.20
N ALA A 412 -2.49 -6.33 5.70
CA ALA A 412 -3.09 -7.65 5.66
C ALA A 412 -4.34 -7.76 6.54
N CYS A 413 -4.45 -6.90 7.54
CA CYS A 413 -5.62 -6.77 8.41
C CYS A 413 -6.67 -5.78 7.86
N ALA A 414 -6.27 -4.88 6.95
CA ALA A 414 -7.15 -3.89 6.33
C ALA A 414 -7.78 -4.42 5.03
N GLY A 415 -8.94 -3.88 4.65
CA GLY A 415 -9.52 -4.12 3.32
C GLY A 415 -8.52 -3.66 2.25
N ARG A 416 -8.12 -4.58 1.39
CA ARG A 416 -7.08 -4.35 0.38
C ARG A 416 -7.73 -3.79 -0.91
N GLY A 417 -6.94 -3.19 -1.80
CA GLY A 417 -7.40 -2.22 -2.80
C GLY A 417 -7.15 -0.79 -2.34
N THR A 418 -5.94 -0.52 -1.83
CA THR A 418 -5.66 0.73 -1.11
C THR A 418 -5.57 1.87 -2.10
N TYR A 419 -6.60 2.71 -2.08
CA TYR A 419 -6.49 4.07 -2.54
C TYR A 419 -5.31 4.72 -1.80
N ILE A 420 -4.25 5.00 -2.55
CA ILE A 420 -3.00 5.57 -2.03
C ILE A 420 -3.20 7.06 -1.75
N GLY A 421 -4.01 7.71 -2.59
CA GLY A 421 -4.31 9.13 -2.52
C GLY A 421 -4.70 9.68 -3.89
N SER A 422 -5.04 10.96 -3.92
CA SER A 422 -5.20 11.72 -5.15
C SER A 422 -4.20 12.86 -5.18
N ASP A 423 -3.79 13.23 -6.39
CA ASP A 423 -3.02 14.45 -6.57
C ASP A 423 -3.91 15.68 -6.76
N ILE A 424 -3.26 16.83 -6.95
CA ILE A 424 -3.92 18.13 -7.18
C ILE A 424 -4.76 18.18 -8.46
N SER A 425 -4.54 17.25 -9.40
CA SER A 425 -5.29 17.13 -10.65
C SER A 425 -6.49 16.18 -10.51
N GLY A 426 -6.72 15.62 -9.32
CA GLY A 426 -7.78 14.66 -9.05
C GLY A 426 -7.49 13.26 -9.58
N ARG A 427 -6.23 12.97 -9.99
CA ARG A 427 -5.83 11.63 -10.42
C ARG A 427 -5.74 10.74 -9.19
N GLN A 428 -6.38 9.58 -9.25
CA GLN A 428 -6.47 8.65 -8.14
C GLN A 428 -5.44 7.54 -8.31
N TYR A 429 -4.67 7.26 -7.26
CA TYR A 429 -3.62 6.26 -7.27
C TYR A 429 -4.00 5.07 -6.42
N PHE A 430 -3.70 3.88 -6.92
CA PHE A 430 -4.06 2.61 -6.30
C PHE A 430 -2.87 1.65 -6.36
N ALA A 431 -2.77 0.78 -5.35
CA ALA A 431 -1.90 -0.37 -5.38
C ALA A 431 -2.55 -1.53 -4.63
N LEU A 432 -2.40 -2.75 -5.16
CA LEU A 432 -2.75 -3.95 -4.39
C LEU A 432 -1.55 -4.40 -3.55
N SER A 433 -1.83 -4.79 -2.31
CA SER A 433 -0.80 -5.13 -1.32
C SER A 433 -0.34 -6.59 -1.37
N LEU A 434 -1.06 -7.46 -2.10
CA LEU A 434 -0.65 -8.86 -2.32
C LEU A 434 -0.52 -9.14 -3.80
N ALA A 435 0.67 -9.52 -4.20
CA ALA A 435 0.91 -10.07 -5.51
C ALA A 435 1.17 -11.57 -5.45
N PRO A 436 0.80 -12.31 -6.51
CA PRO A 436 1.21 -13.69 -6.65
C PRO A 436 2.74 -13.79 -6.61
N LYS A 437 3.25 -14.87 -6.01
CA LYS A 437 4.69 -15.07 -5.78
C LYS A 437 5.49 -15.19 -7.08
N SER A 438 4.87 -15.53 -8.20
CA SER A 438 5.51 -15.64 -9.52
C SER A 438 4.82 -14.74 -10.53
N THR A 439 5.50 -13.68 -10.95
CA THR A 439 5.02 -12.77 -12.01
C THR A 439 6.06 -12.62 -13.11
N HIS A 440 6.70 -13.74 -13.47
CA HIS A 440 7.48 -13.84 -14.72
C HIS A 440 6.52 -13.99 -15.91
N SER A 441 5.50 -13.14 -15.99
CA SER A 441 4.72 -13.02 -17.20
C SER A 441 5.46 -12.11 -18.18
N GLY A 442 5.54 -12.50 -19.45
CA GLY A 442 6.04 -11.61 -20.49
C GLY A 442 5.17 -10.36 -20.67
N ASN A 443 3.92 -10.39 -20.17
CA ASN A 443 3.02 -9.26 -20.20
C ASN A 443 3.13 -8.42 -18.92
N ARG A 444 3.62 -7.19 -19.09
CA ARG A 444 3.86 -6.18 -18.04
C ARG A 444 2.63 -5.92 -17.15
N TRP A 445 1.44 -6.04 -17.74
CA TRP A 445 0.18 -5.63 -17.12
C TRP A 445 -0.67 -6.80 -16.64
N GLU A 446 -0.11 -8.01 -16.50
CA GLU A 446 -0.94 -9.19 -16.28
C GLU A 446 -1.65 -9.21 -14.93
N TYR A 447 -1.03 -8.70 -13.85
CA TYR A 447 -1.61 -8.79 -12.52
C TYR A 447 -1.73 -7.42 -11.86
N TRP A 448 -2.90 -7.05 -11.36
CA TRP A 448 -3.17 -5.78 -10.64
C TRP A 448 -2.18 -5.45 -9.52
N SER A 449 -1.57 -6.49 -8.98
CA SER A 449 -0.67 -6.43 -7.84
C SER A 449 0.80 -6.16 -8.16
N THR A 450 1.18 -6.08 -9.44
CA THR A 450 2.59 -5.89 -9.84
C THR A 450 2.96 -4.44 -10.12
N PHE A 451 2.01 -3.50 -10.09
CA PHE A 451 2.26 -2.10 -10.40
C PHE A 451 1.38 -1.16 -9.57
N VAL A 452 1.80 0.11 -9.48
CA VAL A 452 0.90 1.20 -9.10
C VAL A 452 0.08 1.56 -10.32
N PHE A 453 -1.23 1.72 -10.16
CA PHE A 453 -2.08 2.20 -11.24
C PHE A 453 -2.80 3.47 -10.86
N CYS A 454 -3.08 4.27 -11.89
CA CYS A 454 -3.61 5.61 -11.76
C CYS A 454 -4.78 5.78 -12.70
N TRP A 455 -5.91 6.27 -12.18
CA TRP A 455 -7.04 6.71 -12.97
C TRP A 455 -7.07 8.23 -13.05
N GLY A 456 -7.21 8.76 -14.27
CA GLY A 456 -7.49 10.17 -14.48
C GLY A 456 -7.04 10.67 -15.85
N ALA A 457 -7.28 11.96 -16.11
CA ALA A 457 -6.80 12.60 -17.32
C ALA A 457 -5.28 12.77 -17.26
N LYS A 458 -4.60 12.58 -18.41
CA LYS A 458 -3.24 13.10 -18.56
C LYS A 458 -3.33 14.63 -18.57
N ALA A 459 -2.26 15.31 -18.15
CA ALA A 459 -2.17 16.78 -18.19
C ALA A 459 -2.54 17.38 -19.56
N ASP A 460 -2.44 16.59 -20.63
CA ASP A 460 -2.73 16.94 -22.02
C ASP A 460 -4.24 17.02 -22.35
N GLY A 461 -5.16 16.89 -21.38
CA GLY A 461 -6.62 17.00 -21.60
C GLY A 461 -7.26 15.77 -22.25
N MET A 462 -6.55 14.64 -22.30
CA MET A 462 -7.08 13.37 -22.81
C MET A 462 -8.19 12.81 -21.91
N LYS A 463 -9.10 12.01 -22.49
CA LYS A 463 -10.11 11.24 -21.74
C LYS A 463 -9.44 10.47 -20.58
N PRO A 464 -10.09 10.37 -19.41
CA PRO A 464 -9.58 9.56 -18.30
C PRO A 464 -9.24 8.15 -18.76
N ARG A 465 -8.04 7.68 -18.37
CA ARG A 465 -7.54 6.34 -18.68
C ARG A 465 -6.81 5.76 -17.47
N TRP A 466 -6.63 4.44 -17.50
CA TRP A 466 -5.77 3.75 -16.56
C TRP A 466 -4.31 3.83 -17.03
N TYR A 467 -3.42 4.22 -16.12
CA TYR A 467 -1.97 4.23 -16.31
C TYR A 467 -1.31 3.31 -15.30
N GLY A 468 -0.22 2.65 -15.69
CA GLY A 468 0.53 1.75 -14.83
C GLY A 468 1.98 2.20 -14.64
N PHE A 469 2.52 1.94 -13.45
CA PHE A 469 3.92 2.15 -13.06
C PHE A 469 4.44 0.88 -12.37
N ASP A 470 5.22 0.08 -13.10
CA ASP A 470 5.75 -1.22 -12.66
C ASP A 470 7.20 -1.13 -12.14
N ASN A 471 7.89 -0.03 -12.42
CA ASN A 471 9.28 0.18 -12.03
C ASN A 471 9.38 1.11 -10.81
N SER A 472 10.14 0.68 -9.79
CA SER A 472 10.40 1.48 -8.58
C SER A 472 11.04 2.83 -8.87
N SER A 473 11.93 2.92 -9.87
CA SER A 473 12.54 4.17 -10.30
C SER A 473 11.52 5.12 -10.93
N GLU A 474 10.57 4.62 -11.72
CA GLU A 474 9.48 5.41 -12.30
C GLU A 474 8.53 5.91 -11.22
N ILE A 475 8.22 5.09 -10.21
CA ILE A 475 7.39 5.50 -9.07
C ILE A 475 8.07 6.59 -8.24
N ARG A 476 9.40 6.55 -8.10
CA ARG A 476 10.16 7.63 -7.44
C ARG A 476 10.15 8.92 -8.25
N LEU A 477 10.26 8.83 -9.58
CA LEU A 477 10.11 9.99 -10.47
C LEU A 477 8.69 10.57 -10.37
N LEU A 478 7.67 9.72 -10.33
CA LEU A 478 6.29 10.12 -10.11
C LEU A 478 6.14 10.85 -8.78
N ALA A 479 6.63 10.27 -7.68
CA ALA A 479 6.60 10.89 -6.37
C ALA A 479 7.31 12.26 -6.36
N GLY A 480 8.46 12.39 -7.01
CA GLY A 480 9.18 13.66 -7.17
C GLY A 480 8.41 14.69 -7.99
N SER A 481 7.71 14.26 -9.06
CA SER A 481 6.88 15.14 -9.89
C SER A 481 5.61 15.63 -9.19
N LEU A 482 5.18 14.93 -8.14
CA LEU A 482 4.03 15.29 -7.30
C LEU A 482 4.42 16.18 -6.12
N GLU A 483 5.71 16.28 -5.77
CA GLU A 483 6.15 17.25 -4.77
C GLU A 483 5.94 18.66 -5.35
N PRO A 484 5.13 19.52 -4.70
CA PRO A 484 4.86 20.85 -5.23
C PRO A 484 6.17 21.63 -5.34
N ASN A 485 6.41 22.27 -6.49
CA ASN A 485 7.54 23.18 -6.74
C ASN A 485 7.54 24.29 -5.69
N THR A 486 8.22 24.04 -4.58
CA THR A 486 8.13 24.84 -3.37
C THR A 486 9.29 25.82 -3.29
N GLU A 487 9.65 26.43 -4.42
CA GLU A 487 10.67 27.48 -4.47
C GLU A 487 10.29 28.73 -3.65
N GLN A 488 9.02 28.87 -3.22
CA GLN A 488 8.55 30.07 -2.50
C GLN A 488 8.06 29.87 -1.07
N ALA A 489 7.99 28.65 -0.52
CA ALA A 489 7.44 28.46 0.82
C ALA A 489 8.54 28.20 1.86
N SER A 490 8.64 29.12 2.82
CA SER A 490 9.60 29.22 3.93
C SER A 490 9.88 27.91 4.66
N ALA A 491 11.11 27.79 5.19
CA ALA A 491 11.78 26.61 5.74
C ALA A 491 11.16 25.94 7.00
N THR A 492 9.89 26.18 7.30
CA THR A 492 9.20 25.49 8.40
C THR A 492 8.74 24.10 7.93
N THR A 493 9.44 23.06 8.39
CA THR A 493 9.11 21.61 8.35
C THR A 493 7.88 21.27 7.53
N LYS A 494 8.02 21.20 6.20
CA LYS A 494 6.96 20.68 5.34
C LYS A 494 6.91 19.18 5.51
N GLU A 495 5.89 18.72 6.23
CA GLU A 495 5.52 17.32 6.17
C GLU A 495 5.27 16.96 4.70
N LYS A 496 5.93 15.89 4.23
CA LYS A 496 5.75 15.42 2.86
C LYS A 496 4.29 15.03 2.64
N ASP A 497 3.78 15.33 1.46
CA ASP A 497 2.46 14.91 1.03
C ASP A 497 2.25 13.40 1.32
N PRO A 498 1.14 12.99 1.98
CA PRO A 498 0.85 11.60 2.29
C PRO A 498 0.89 10.65 1.08
N LEU A 499 0.48 11.13 -0.11
CA LEU A 499 0.55 10.37 -1.37
C LEU A 499 2.01 10.13 -1.76
N VAL A 500 2.84 11.17 -1.75
CA VAL A 500 4.28 11.08 -2.05
C VAL A 500 4.96 10.09 -1.10
N ARG A 501 4.68 10.18 0.20
CA ARG A 501 5.22 9.24 1.20
C ARG A 501 4.79 7.80 0.89
N SER A 502 3.53 7.58 0.53
CA SER A 502 3.00 6.24 0.25
C SER A 502 3.56 5.63 -1.04
N LEU A 503 3.75 6.44 -2.09
CA LEU A 503 4.41 6.02 -3.33
C LEU A 503 5.87 5.63 -3.09
N LEU A 504 6.61 6.41 -2.31
CA LEU A 504 8.00 6.09 -1.96
C LEU A 504 8.09 4.78 -1.16
N VAL A 505 7.20 4.57 -0.19
CA VAL A 505 7.11 3.31 0.56
C VAL A 505 6.81 2.13 -0.36
N TYR A 506 5.94 2.31 -1.36
CA TYR A 506 5.64 1.26 -2.34
C TYR A 506 6.81 1.00 -3.30
N ALA A 507 7.52 2.03 -3.74
CA ALA A 507 8.72 1.86 -4.57
C ALA A 507 9.82 1.07 -3.84
N ASP A 508 10.03 1.35 -2.55
CA ASP A 508 10.97 0.60 -1.72
C ASP A 508 10.53 -0.86 -1.54
N PHE A 509 9.22 -1.10 -1.38
CA PHE A 509 8.65 -2.44 -1.34
C PHE A 509 8.91 -3.23 -2.64
N LEU A 510 8.74 -2.60 -3.82
CA LEU A 510 9.04 -3.25 -5.10
C LEU A 510 10.52 -3.60 -5.23
N ASP A 511 11.43 -2.71 -4.82
CA ASP A 511 12.87 -2.97 -4.84
C ASP A 511 13.26 -4.16 -3.97
N ASP A 512 12.67 -4.26 -2.78
CA ASP A 512 12.91 -5.38 -1.88
C ASP A 512 12.36 -6.68 -2.46
N ARG A 513 11.23 -6.63 -3.17
CA ARG A 513 10.64 -7.81 -3.81
C ARG A 513 11.43 -8.29 -5.01
N ILE A 514 11.99 -7.39 -5.82
CA ILE A 514 12.78 -7.78 -7.01
C ILE A 514 14.11 -8.44 -6.61
N LYS A 515 14.63 -8.13 -5.41
CA LYS A 515 15.91 -8.66 -4.92
C LYS A 515 15.81 -10.00 -4.21
N ASN A 516 14.61 -10.44 -3.82
CA ASN A 516 14.36 -11.70 -3.11
C ASN A 516 13.56 -12.65 -4.01
#